data_AF-A0A3M1E520-F1
#
_entry.id   AF-A0A3M1E520-F1
#
_cell.length_a   1.000
_cell.length_b   1.000
_cell.length_c   1.000
_cell.angle_alpha   90.00
_cell.angle_beta   90.00
_cell.angle_gamma   90.00
#
_symmetry.space_group_name_H-M   'P 1'
#
loop_
_entity.id
_entity.type
_entity.pdbx_description
1 polymer ?
#
loop_
_entity_poly.entity_id
_entity_poly.type
_entity_poly.pdbx_seq_one_letter_code
_entity_poly.pdbx_strand_id
1 'polypeptide(L)'
;MEIIRDLTKKPGQPTVVTIGNFDGVHLGHREIFRRVVSEARRLQALSAVVTFHPHPLKVLAPEQAPRLLNTREEKRRLIAASCIDLLVELPFDLKLAAMEPETFVADILVKGLQVAKLIVGHDYAFGRQRRGDVRFLRGAGARYGFEVEQLPPIRFGDQIFSSTLIRRRLGAGDVSGVVELLGRHFTLEGRVIRGASRGRKL
;
A
#
# COMPACT_ATOMS: atom_id res chain seq x y z
N MET A 1 2.00 -5.27 14.76
CA MET A 1 2.27 -4.23 13.74
C MET A 1 2.39 -2.88 14.43
N GLU A 2 3.57 -2.27 14.43
CA GLU A 2 3.80 -0.88 14.85
C GLU A 2 3.39 0.06 13.70
N ILE A 3 2.81 1.22 14.03
CA ILE A 3 2.43 2.24 13.04
C ILE A 3 3.37 3.43 13.17
N ILE A 4 4.13 3.70 12.10
CA ILE A 4 5.09 4.80 12.01
C ILE A 4 4.50 5.89 11.13
N ARG A 5 4.52 7.13 11.62
CA ARG A 5 4.02 8.32 10.88
C ARG A 5 5.10 9.37 10.66
N ASP A 6 6.22 9.20 11.34
CA ASP A 6 7.41 10.03 11.22
C ASP A 6 8.64 9.11 11.26
N LEU A 7 9.56 9.30 10.32
CA LEU A 7 10.76 8.49 10.15
C LEU A 7 11.95 9.01 10.97
N THR A 8 11.73 9.95 11.88
CA THR A 8 12.74 10.37 12.87
C THR A 8 13.20 9.21 13.77
N LYS A 9 12.29 8.30 14.12
CA LYS A 9 12.61 7.07 14.84
C LYS A 9 12.91 5.94 13.85
N LYS A 10 14.17 5.51 13.81
CA LYS A 10 14.61 4.39 12.96
C LYS A 10 14.07 3.05 13.48
N PRO A 11 13.83 2.06 12.61
CA PRO A 11 13.40 0.72 13.00
C PRO A 11 14.39 -0.02 13.93
N GLY A 12 15.67 0.30 13.84
CA GLY A 12 16.73 -0.33 14.64
C GLY A 12 17.19 -1.69 14.10
N GLN A 13 16.58 -2.16 13.01
CA GLN A 13 16.96 -3.36 12.25
C GLN A 13 16.73 -3.07 10.76
N PRO A 14 17.42 -3.80 9.85
CA PRO A 14 17.14 -3.68 8.42
C PRO A 14 15.68 -4.01 8.10
N THR A 15 15.15 -3.46 7.02
CA THR A 15 13.75 -3.69 6.60
C THR A 15 13.64 -4.28 5.21
N VAL A 16 12.63 -5.12 5.02
CA VAL A 16 12.11 -5.48 3.69
C VAL A 16 10.84 -4.68 3.47
N VAL A 17 10.85 -3.84 2.44
CA VAL A 17 9.84 -2.79 2.25
C VAL A 17 9.02 -3.07 1.00
N THR A 18 7.73 -2.80 1.04
CA THR A 18 6.93 -2.52 -0.15
C THR A 18 6.22 -1.17 -0.04
N ILE A 19 5.94 -0.53 -1.17
CA ILE A 19 5.40 0.84 -1.22
C ILE A 19 4.20 0.86 -2.17
N GLY A 20 3.10 1.46 -1.73
CA GLY A 20 1.90 1.54 -2.55
C GLY A 20 0.70 2.14 -1.82
N ASN A 21 -0.38 2.42 -2.57
CA ASN A 21 -1.61 2.93 -1.98
C ASN A 21 -2.39 1.87 -1.21
N PHE A 22 -2.22 0.59 -1.58
CA PHE A 22 -2.83 -0.59 -0.97
C PHE A 22 -4.33 -0.46 -0.69
N ASP A 23 -5.08 0.27 -1.53
CA ASP A 23 -6.51 0.46 -1.33
C ASP A 23 -7.28 -0.84 -1.61
N GLY A 24 -8.19 -1.21 -0.71
CA GLY A 24 -8.90 -2.49 -0.76
C GLY A 24 -8.15 -3.67 -0.15
N VAL A 25 -6.81 -3.59 0.00
CA VAL A 25 -5.94 -4.73 0.40
C VAL A 25 -6.41 -6.05 -0.24
N HIS A 26 -6.50 -6.03 -1.57
CA HIS A 26 -7.00 -7.16 -2.36
C HIS A 26 -5.98 -8.29 -2.42
N LEU A 27 -6.35 -9.43 -3.02
CA LEU A 27 -5.47 -10.61 -3.09
C LEU A 27 -4.11 -10.30 -3.72
N GLY A 28 -4.06 -9.47 -4.77
CA GLY A 28 -2.80 -8.95 -5.31
C GLY A 28 -1.91 -8.25 -4.27
N HIS A 29 -2.46 -7.39 -3.41
CA HIS A 29 -1.67 -6.75 -2.35
C HIS A 29 -1.21 -7.76 -1.29
N ARG A 30 -2.08 -8.71 -0.93
CA ARG A 30 -1.78 -9.76 0.06
C ARG A 30 -0.62 -10.65 -0.40
N GLU A 31 -0.52 -10.93 -1.69
CA GLU A 31 0.59 -11.69 -2.25
C GLU A 31 1.92 -10.90 -2.19
N ILE A 32 1.89 -9.59 -2.46
CA ILE A 32 3.06 -8.71 -2.23
C ILE A 32 3.46 -8.75 -0.76
N PHE A 33 2.50 -8.62 0.16
CA PHE A 33 2.77 -8.67 1.61
C PHE A 33 3.35 -10.01 2.05
N ARG A 34 2.81 -11.12 1.52
CA ARG A 34 3.35 -12.47 1.76
C ARG A 34 4.81 -12.56 1.34
N ARG A 35 5.16 -12.01 0.18
CA ARG A 35 6.55 -11.97 -0.30
C ARG A 35 7.45 -11.13 0.62
N VAL A 36 6.98 -9.95 1.04
CA VAL A 36 7.70 -9.06 1.98
C VAL A 36 7.97 -9.78 3.30
N VAL A 37 6.96 -10.40 3.91
CA VAL A 37 7.12 -11.16 5.17
C VAL A 37 8.08 -12.33 5.00
N SER A 38 7.97 -13.07 3.89
CA SER A 38 8.87 -14.20 3.61
C SER A 38 10.33 -13.76 3.49
N GLU A 39 10.59 -12.69 2.73
CA GLU A 39 11.94 -12.17 2.55
C GLU A 39 12.48 -11.51 3.82
N ALA A 40 11.65 -10.82 4.59
CA ALA A 40 12.03 -10.25 5.88
C ALA A 40 12.53 -11.34 6.84
N ARG A 41 11.80 -12.46 6.95
CA ARG A 41 12.21 -13.61 7.75
C ARG A 41 13.53 -14.22 7.25
N ARG A 42 13.68 -14.39 5.93
CA ARG A 42 14.92 -14.91 5.33
C ARG A 42 16.13 -14.04 5.63
N LEU A 43 15.95 -12.73 5.65
CA LEU A 43 17.00 -11.74 5.88
C LEU A 43 17.17 -11.33 7.35
N GLN A 44 16.42 -11.93 8.28
CA GLN A 44 16.38 -11.52 9.69
C GLN A 44 16.12 -10.01 9.85
N ALA A 45 15.20 -9.50 9.03
CA ALA A 45 14.81 -8.11 8.91
C ALA A 45 13.34 -7.91 9.29
N LEU A 46 12.92 -6.66 9.48
CA LEU A 46 11.52 -6.32 9.72
C LEU A 46 10.74 -6.19 8.41
N SER A 47 9.52 -6.73 8.36
CA SER A 47 8.61 -6.53 7.23
C SER A 47 7.91 -5.18 7.33
N ALA A 48 7.97 -4.39 6.26
CA ALA A 48 7.45 -3.02 6.26
C ALA A 48 6.57 -2.73 5.04
N VAL A 49 5.44 -2.08 5.29
CA VAL A 49 4.55 -1.53 4.26
C VAL A 49 4.53 -0.03 4.37
N VAL A 50 4.88 0.66 3.29
CA VAL A 50 4.76 2.12 3.16
C VAL A 50 3.49 2.44 2.36
N THR A 51 2.59 3.20 2.97
CA THR A 51 1.38 3.72 2.34
C THR A 51 1.27 5.22 2.54
N PHE A 52 0.40 5.84 1.77
CA PHE A 52 0.18 7.29 1.77
C PHE A 52 -1.15 7.66 2.42
N HIS A 53 -1.13 8.73 3.22
CA HIS A 53 -2.34 9.34 3.75
C HIS A 53 -2.25 10.88 3.70
N PRO A 54 -3.20 11.59 3.05
CA PRO A 54 -4.29 11.07 2.23
C PRO A 54 -3.80 10.33 0.99
N HIS A 55 -4.72 9.73 0.22
CA HIS A 55 -4.39 9.12 -1.06
C HIS A 55 -3.75 10.16 -2.00
N PRO A 56 -2.67 9.86 -2.76
CA PRO A 56 -1.95 10.84 -3.58
C PRO A 56 -2.84 11.66 -4.51
N LEU A 57 -3.80 11.02 -5.18
CA LEU A 57 -4.77 11.71 -6.04
C LEU A 57 -5.66 12.71 -5.30
N LYS A 58 -5.94 12.54 -3.99
CA LYS A 58 -6.67 13.56 -3.23
C LYS A 58 -5.91 14.89 -3.10
N VAL A 59 -4.59 14.86 -3.31
CA VAL A 59 -3.73 16.05 -3.23
C VAL A 59 -3.39 16.56 -4.63
N LEU A 60 -3.03 15.65 -5.53
CA LEU A 60 -2.57 15.99 -6.88
C LEU A 60 -3.69 16.32 -7.87
N ALA A 61 -4.83 15.65 -7.73
CA ALA A 61 -5.97 15.82 -8.63
C ALA A 61 -7.26 15.47 -7.86
N PRO A 62 -7.72 16.33 -6.93
CA PRO A 62 -8.84 16.03 -6.03
C PRO A 62 -10.10 15.56 -6.76
N GLU A 63 -10.41 16.16 -7.92
CA GLU A 63 -11.55 15.81 -8.77
C GLU A 63 -11.48 14.40 -9.37
N GLN A 64 -10.27 13.85 -9.48
CA GLN A 64 -10.00 12.50 -10.01
C GLN A 64 -9.77 11.48 -8.88
N ALA A 65 -9.83 11.92 -7.61
CA ALA A 65 -9.54 11.05 -6.49
C ALA A 65 -10.59 9.93 -6.39
N PRO A 66 -10.16 8.66 -6.31
CA PRO A 66 -11.10 7.55 -6.27
C PRO A 66 -11.86 7.53 -4.94
N ARG A 67 -13.09 6.99 -4.99
CA ARG A 67 -13.76 6.51 -3.77
C ARG A 67 -12.93 5.38 -3.18
N LEU A 68 -12.46 5.56 -1.95
CA LEU A 68 -11.60 4.58 -1.29
C LEU A 68 -12.41 3.34 -0.96
N LEU A 69 -11.82 2.16 -1.21
CA LEU A 69 -12.44 0.87 -0.90
C LEU A 69 -12.44 0.58 0.60
N ASN A 70 -11.53 1.19 1.35
CA ASN A 70 -11.47 1.07 2.79
C ASN A 70 -11.25 2.41 3.48
N THR A 71 -11.73 2.50 4.72
CA THR A 71 -11.29 3.52 5.66
C THR A 71 -9.81 3.32 6.01
N ARG A 72 -9.19 4.34 6.63
CA ARG A 72 -7.81 4.24 7.10
C ARG A 72 -7.64 3.11 8.13
N GLU A 73 -8.59 2.98 9.06
CA GLU A 73 -8.56 1.95 10.11
C GLU A 73 -8.80 0.54 9.55
N GLU A 74 -9.74 0.39 8.61
CA GLU A 74 -9.93 -0.89 7.91
C GLU A 74 -8.66 -1.33 7.18
N LYS A 75 -8.00 -0.41 6.45
CA LYS A 75 -6.74 -0.70 5.76
C LYS A 75 -5.66 -1.15 6.75
N ARG A 76 -5.50 -0.47 7.89
CA ARG A 76 -4.55 -0.87 8.94
C ARG A 76 -4.83 -2.28 9.45
N ARG A 77 -6.09 -2.62 9.75
CA ARG A 77 -6.47 -3.96 10.21
C ARG A 77 -6.15 -5.03 9.15
N LEU A 78 -6.42 -4.76 7.88
CA LEU A 78 -6.15 -5.69 6.79
C LEU A 78 -4.64 -5.90 6.55
N ILE A 79 -3.83 -4.86 6.68
CA ILE A 79 -2.36 -4.97 6.61
C ILE A 79 -1.83 -5.74 7.83
N ALA A 80 -2.34 -5.44 9.04
CA ALA A 80 -1.95 -6.16 10.25
C ALA A 80 -2.28 -7.66 10.17
N ALA A 81 -3.44 -8.01 9.61
CA ALA A 81 -3.84 -9.40 9.35
C ALA A 81 -2.93 -10.12 8.33
N SER A 82 -2.10 -9.37 7.59
CA SER A 82 -1.10 -9.92 6.66
C SER A 82 0.27 -10.14 7.33
N CYS A 83 0.34 -10.07 8.67
CA CYS A 83 1.55 -10.32 9.47
C CYS A 83 2.71 -9.35 9.19
N ILE A 84 2.41 -8.11 8.83
CA ILE A 84 3.41 -7.05 8.66
C ILE A 84 3.85 -6.51 10.03
N ASP A 85 5.16 -6.29 10.19
CA ASP A 85 5.74 -5.77 11.43
C ASP A 85 5.53 -4.26 11.54
N LEU A 86 5.80 -3.53 10.45
CA LEU A 86 5.76 -2.06 10.41
C LEU A 86 4.82 -1.55 9.32
N LEU A 87 3.89 -0.68 9.70
CA LEU A 87 3.12 0.13 8.75
C LEU A 87 3.57 1.58 8.82
N VAL A 88 4.18 2.06 7.74
CA VAL A 88 4.63 3.43 7.58
C VAL A 88 3.56 4.19 6.80
N GLU A 89 2.86 5.09 7.46
CA GLU A 89 1.87 5.96 6.84
C GLU A 89 2.49 7.33 6.58
N LEU A 90 3.06 7.51 5.39
CA LEU A 90 3.64 8.79 5.00
C LEU A 90 2.54 9.82 4.76
N PRO A 91 2.61 11.00 5.41
CA PRO A 91 1.79 12.15 5.05
C PRO A 91 2.05 12.50 3.59
N PHE A 92 1.03 12.40 2.74
CA PHE A 92 1.16 12.82 1.35
C PHE A 92 0.69 14.25 1.20
N ASP A 93 1.63 15.14 0.91
CA ASP A 93 1.42 16.55 0.66
C ASP A 93 2.16 16.99 -0.61
N LEU A 94 2.07 18.27 -0.97
CA LEU A 94 2.76 18.80 -2.15
C LEU A 94 4.29 18.74 -2.01
N LYS A 95 4.82 18.74 -0.78
CA LYS A 95 6.26 18.61 -0.52
C LYS A 95 6.74 17.21 -0.87
N LEU A 96 6.05 16.17 -0.39
CA LEU A 96 6.36 14.77 -0.75
C LEU A 96 6.15 14.52 -2.25
N ALA A 97 5.11 15.11 -2.84
CA ALA A 97 4.85 14.97 -4.27
C ALA A 97 5.92 15.63 -5.16
N ALA A 98 6.53 16.71 -4.69
CA ALA A 98 7.62 17.41 -5.38
C ALA A 98 9.02 16.85 -5.05
N MET A 99 9.11 15.85 -4.16
CA MET A 99 10.37 15.24 -3.76
C MET A 99 11.05 14.52 -4.95
N GLU A 100 12.32 14.84 -5.19
CA GLU A 100 13.10 14.17 -6.23
C GLU A 100 13.36 12.70 -5.86
N PRO A 101 13.42 11.76 -6.84
CA PRO A 101 13.63 10.34 -6.58
C PRO A 101 14.85 10.03 -5.70
N GLU A 102 15.95 10.76 -5.88
CA GLU A 102 17.20 10.61 -5.13
C GLU A 102 17.00 10.93 -3.65
N THR A 103 16.31 12.04 -3.36
CA THR A 103 15.96 12.44 -1.99
C THR A 103 15.05 11.41 -1.34
N PHE A 104 14.06 10.90 -2.09
CA PHE A 104 13.18 9.86 -1.57
C PHE A 104 13.96 8.59 -1.19
N VAL A 105 14.88 8.13 -2.03
CA VAL A 105 15.71 6.97 -1.70
C VAL A 105 16.59 7.25 -0.49
N ALA A 106 17.34 8.35 -0.49
CA ALA A 106 18.31 8.65 0.57
C ALA A 106 17.63 8.86 1.94
N ASP A 107 16.60 9.71 2.00
CA ASP A 107 16.01 10.13 3.26
C ASP A 107 14.96 9.13 3.78
N ILE A 108 14.10 8.62 2.90
CA ILE A 108 12.98 7.75 3.30
C ILE A 108 13.46 6.30 3.38
N LEU A 109 14.04 5.76 2.30
CA LEU A 109 14.36 4.33 2.23
C LEU A 109 15.61 3.97 3.02
N VAL A 110 16.71 4.70 2.80
CA VAL A 110 18.01 4.38 3.40
C VAL A 110 18.07 4.88 4.83
N LYS A 111 17.93 6.20 5.05
CA LYS A 111 18.07 6.80 6.38
C LYS A 111 16.90 6.48 7.30
N GLY A 112 15.67 6.59 6.81
CA GLY A 112 14.46 6.42 7.59
C GLY A 112 14.09 4.97 7.84
N LEU A 113 14.17 4.11 6.82
CA LEU A 113 13.72 2.72 6.90
C LEU A 113 14.83 1.69 7.00
N GLN A 114 16.09 2.04 6.77
CA GLN A 114 17.20 1.08 6.75
C GLN A 114 16.91 -0.09 5.80
N VAL A 115 16.43 0.21 4.58
CA VAL A 115 16.02 -0.79 3.62
C VAL A 115 17.18 -1.74 3.27
N ALA A 116 16.94 -3.04 3.40
CA ALA A 116 17.81 -4.09 2.88
C ALA A 116 17.27 -4.66 1.56
N LYS A 117 15.94 -4.70 1.41
CA LYS A 117 15.29 -5.15 0.19
C LYS A 117 13.99 -4.39 -0.05
N LEU A 118 13.77 -3.97 -1.29
CA LEU A 118 12.57 -3.29 -1.74
C LEU A 118 11.82 -4.19 -2.73
N ILE A 119 10.54 -4.44 -2.45
CA ILE A 119 9.65 -5.25 -3.29
C ILE A 119 8.55 -4.35 -3.86
N VAL A 120 8.51 -4.23 -5.19
CA VAL A 120 7.59 -3.36 -5.92
C VAL A 120 6.78 -4.14 -6.94
N GLY A 121 5.57 -3.67 -7.24
CA GLY A 121 4.76 -4.23 -8.33
C GLY A 121 5.26 -3.79 -9.71
N HIS A 122 4.81 -4.50 -10.76
CA HIS A 122 5.21 -4.27 -12.14
C HIS A 122 5.11 -2.80 -12.62
N ASP A 123 4.07 -2.06 -12.24
CA ASP A 123 3.83 -0.66 -12.68
C ASP A 123 4.22 0.41 -11.63
N TYR A 124 5.13 0.07 -10.72
CA TYR A 124 5.55 0.99 -9.68
C TYR A 124 6.39 2.15 -10.24
N ALA A 125 5.98 3.38 -9.91
CA ALA A 125 6.76 4.59 -10.14
C ALA A 125 6.54 5.59 -8.99
N PHE A 126 7.53 6.44 -8.74
CA PHE A 126 7.58 7.34 -7.58
C PHE A 126 8.41 8.61 -7.85
N GLY A 127 8.48 9.48 -6.85
CA GLY A 127 9.14 10.78 -6.95
C GLY A 127 8.41 11.77 -7.86
N ARG A 128 8.95 12.98 -7.94
CA ARG A 128 8.40 14.08 -8.72
C ARG A 128 8.07 13.63 -10.14
N GLN A 129 6.82 13.85 -10.56
CA GLN A 129 6.31 13.48 -11.88
C GLN A 129 6.53 12.00 -12.27
N ARG A 130 6.60 11.08 -11.29
CA ARG A 130 6.83 9.64 -11.52
C ARG A 130 8.16 9.35 -12.26
N ARG A 131 9.18 10.21 -12.08
CA ARG A 131 10.50 10.05 -12.72
C ARG A 131 11.32 8.90 -12.15
N GLY A 132 11.01 8.44 -10.93
CA GLY A 132 11.62 7.27 -10.34
C GLY A 132 10.89 6.00 -10.79
N ASP A 133 11.63 5.08 -11.41
CA ASP A 133 11.15 3.76 -11.83
C ASP A 133 12.00 2.63 -11.20
N VAL A 134 11.73 1.39 -11.61
CA VAL A 134 12.46 0.22 -11.11
C VAL A 134 13.93 0.22 -11.54
N ARG A 135 14.24 0.76 -12.73
CA ARG A 135 15.63 0.86 -13.21
C ARG A 135 16.43 1.83 -12.33
N PHE A 136 15.85 2.98 -12.02
CA PHE A 136 16.40 3.94 -11.08
C PHE A 136 16.63 3.30 -9.71
N LEU A 137 15.64 2.58 -9.17
CA LEU A 137 15.75 1.89 -7.88
C LEU A 137 16.87 0.86 -7.86
N ARG A 138 17.06 0.08 -8.93
CA ARG A 138 18.16 -0.88 -9.02
C ARG A 138 19.52 -0.19 -9.00
N GLY A 139 19.67 0.92 -9.72
CA GLY A 139 20.90 1.73 -9.69
C GLY A 139 21.16 2.31 -8.29
N ALA A 140 20.13 2.83 -7.64
CA ALA A 140 20.24 3.33 -6.27
C ALA A 140 20.52 2.19 -5.27
N GLY A 141 19.92 1.02 -5.45
CA GLY A 141 20.16 -0.18 -4.65
C GLY A 141 21.61 -0.64 -4.71
N ALA A 142 22.22 -0.64 -5.91
CA ALA A 142 23.64 -0.92 -6.07
C ALA A 142 24.54 0.10 -5.35
N ARG A 143 24.14 1.38 -5.32
CA ARG A 143 24.88 2.45 -4.65
C ARG A 143 24.75 2.42 -3.13
N TYR A 144 23.55 2.15 -2.61
CA TYR A 144 23.22 2.25 -1.19
C TYR A 144 23.17 0.91 -0.46
N GLY A 145 23.35 -0.21 -1.16
CA GLY A 145 23.45 -1.55 -0.57
C GLY A 145 22.11 -2.22 -0.27
N PHE A 146 21.10 -2.05 -1.12
CA PHE A 146 19.82 -2.75 -0.99
C PHE A 146 19.38 -3.44 -2.28
N GLU A 147 18.67 -4.56 -2.14
CA GLU A 147 18.11 -5.33 -3.26
C GLU A 147 16.79 -4.74 -3.75
N VAL A 148 16.50 -4.86 -5.05
CA VAL A 148 15.21 -4.48 -5.62
C VAL A 148 14.61 -5.64 -6.37
N GLU A 149 13.46 -6.10 -5.90
CA GLU A 149 12.67 -7.14 -6.54
C GLU A 149 11.40 -6.54 -7.13
N GLN A 150 11.21 -6.73 -8.44
CA GLN A 150 9.98 -6.34 -9.13
C GLN A 150 9.13 -7.59 -9.34
N LEU A 151 7.94 -7.59 -8.77
CA LEU A 151 7.00 -8.69 -8.95
C LEU A 151 6.23 -8.53 -10.27
N PRO A 152 5.98 -9.64 -10.98
CA PRO A 152 5.11 -9.62 -12.15
C PRO A 152 3.68 -9.19 -11.76
N PRO A 153 2.84 -8.78 -12.72
CA PRO A 153 1.42 -8.54 -12.46
C PRO A 153 0.76 -9.76 -11.84
N ILE A 154 0.09 -9.58 -10.70
CA ILE A 154 -0.62 -10.67 -10.03
C ILE A 154 -2.02 -10.75 -10.66
N ARG A 155 -2.33 -11.91 -11.22
CA ARG A 155 -3.49 -12.12 -12.10
C ARG A 155 -4.61 -12.93 -11.45
N PHE A 156 -5.83 -12.65 -11.91
CA PHE A 156 -7.07 -13.38 -11.68
C PHE A 156 -7.70 -13.70 -13.03
N GLY A 157 -7.53 -14.94 -13.51
CA GLY A 157 -7.78 -15.28 -14.91
C GLY A 157 -6.95 -14.37 -15.83
N ASP A 158 -7.60 -13.72 -16.79
CA ASP A 158 -6.97 -12.78 -17.72
C ASP A 158 -6.82 -11.36 -17.17
N GLN A 159 -7.37 -11.08 -15.98
CA GLN A 159 -7.37 -9.75 -15.37
C GLN A 159 -6.25 -9.60 -14.35
N ILE A 160 -5.79 -8.37 -14.11
CA ILE A 160 -4.85 -8.04 -13.02
C ILE A 160 -5.66 -7.61 -11.80
N PHE A 161 -5.33 -8.11 -10.61
CA PHE A 161 -5.92 -7.61 -9.38
C PHE A 161 -5.61 -6.12 -9.23
N SER A 162 -6.65 -5.29 -9.12
CA SER A 162 -6.49 -3.84 -8.93
C SER A 162 -7.67 -3.24 -8.18
N SER A 163 -7.41 -2.17 -7.42
CA SER A 163 -8.48 -1.38 -6.79
C SER A 163 -9.46 -0.80 -7.83
N THR A 164 -8.99 -0.51 -9.05
CA THR A 164 -9.84 -0.03 -10.15
C THR A 164 -10.85 -1.08 -10.58
N LEU A 165 -10.42 -2.34 -10.78
CA LEU A 165 -11.31 -3.45 -11.12
C LEU A 165 -12.39 -3.66 -10.05
N ILE A 166 -11.99 -3.62 -8.77
CA ILE A 166 -12.91 -3.80 -7.64
C ILE A 166 -13.93 -2.66 -7.60
N ARG A 167 -13.50 -1.40 -7.73
CA ARG A 167 -14.41 -0.25 -7.79
C ARG A 167 -15.38 -0.34 -8.96
N ARG A 168 -14.93 -0.82 -10.12
CA ARG A 168 -15.79 -1.03 -11.29
C ARG A 168 -16.87 -2.07 -11.00
N ARG A 169 -16.53 -3.23 -10.42
CA ARG A 169 -17.51 -4.27 -10.06
C ARG A 169 -18.51 -3.77 -9.01
N LEU A 170 -18.03 -3.11 -7.95
CA LEU A 170 -18.90 -2.50 -6.94
C LEU A 170 -19.84 -1.45 -7.54
N GLY A 171 -19.34 -0.61 -8.46
CA GLY A 171 -20.14 0.39 -9.16
C GLY A 171 -21.23 -0.21 -10.06
N ALA A 172 -21.04 -1.44 -10.53
CA ALA A 172 -22.02 -2.20 -11.29
C ALA A 172 -22.98 -3.03 -10.41
N GLY A 173 -22.84 -2.97 -9.08
CA GLY A 173 -23.63 -3.78 -8.15
C GLY A 173 -23.16 -5.23 -7.99
N ASP A 174 -22.06 -5.62 -8.64
CA ASP A 174 -21.48 -6.97 -8.51
C ASP A 174 -20.67 -7.10 -7.22
N VAL A 175 -21.36 -7.25 -6.10
CA VAL A 175 -20.74 -7.42 -4.77
C VAL A 175 -20.21 -8.83 -4.58
N SER A 176 -20.88 -9.84 -5.14
CA SER A 176 -20.45 -11.24 -5.03
C SER A 176 -19.16 -11.51 -5.80
N GLY A 177 -19.02 -10.99 -7.03
CA GLY A 177 -17.82 -11.13 -7.83
C GLY A 177 -16.61 -10.38 -7.27
N VAL A 178 -16.80 -9.49 -6.29
CA VAL A 178 -15.69 -8.82 -5.60
C VAL A 178 -15.02 -9.73 -4.57
N VAL A 179 -15.70 -10.78 -4.09
CA VAL A 179 -15.14 -11.73 -3.11
C VAL A 179 -13.90 -12.42 -3.66
N GLU A 180 -13.92 -12.81 -4.94
CA GLU A 180 -12.79 -13.44 -5.62
C GLU A 180 -11.58 -12.50 -5.77
N LEU A 181 -11.83 -11.18 -5.77
CA LEU A 181 -10.77 -10.17 -5.88
C LEU A 181 -10.17 -9.78 -4.52
N LEU A 182 -11.02 -9.67 -3.50
CA LEU A 182 -10.61 -9.28 -2.15
C LEU A 182 -10.18 -10.48 -1.29
N GLY A 183 -10.65 -11.68 -1.61
CA GLY A 183 -10.57 -12.86 -0.75
C GLY A 183 -11.41 -12.74 0.52
N ARG A 184 -12.44 -11.87 0.49
CA ARG A 184 -13.38 -11.60 1.60
C ARG A 184 -14.61 -10.86 1.05
N HIS A 185 -15.70 -10.86 1.82
CA HIS A 185 -16.82 -9.96 1.54
C HIS A 185 -16.39 -8.50 1.66
N PHE A 186 -16.93 -7.66 0.77
CA PHE A 186 -16.80 -6.22 0.92
C PHE A 186 -17.60 -5.77 2.14
N THR A 187 -16.96 -4.99 3.02
CA THR A 187 -17.53 -4.55 4.29
C THR A 187 -17.54 -3.04 4.37
N LEU A 188 -18.55 -2.48 5.01
CA LEU A 188 -18.63 -1.08 5.38
C LEU A 188 -18.89 -0.99 6.87
N GLU A 189 -18.15 -0.12 7.55
CA GLU A 189 -18.36 0.18 8.96
C GLU A 189 -18.95 1.59 9.11
N GLY A 190 -19.93 1.72 9.99
CA GLY A 190 -20.58 2.99 10.25
C GLY A 190 -21.38 2.93 11.54
N ARG A 191 -21.61 4.11 12.14
CA ARG A 191 -22.48 4.23 13.29
C ARG A 191 -23.93 4.09 12.84
N VAL A 192 -24.67 3.14 13.44
CA VAL A 192 -26.13 3.06 13.25
C VAL A 192 -26.77 4.31 13.86
N ILE A 193 -27.55 5.02 13.06
CA ILE A 193 -28.26 6.23 13.47
C ILE A 193 -29.78 6.01 13.44
N ARG A 194 -30.54 6.88 14.09
CA ARG A 194 -32.00 6.83 14.03
C ARG A 194 -32.46 7.09 12.59
N GLY A 195 -33.27 6.19 12.06
CA GLY A 195 -33.93 6.32 10.76
C GLY A 195 -35.44 6.16 10.87
N ALA A 196 -36.06 5.55 9.86
CA ALA A 196 -37.52 5.33 9.79
C ALA A 196 -38.10 4.42 10.89
N SER A 197 -37.28 3.91 11.82
CA SER A 197 -37.69 3.11 12.99
C SER A 197 -38.54 1.87 12.67
N ARG A 198 -38.44 1.33 11.44
CA ARG A 198 -39.20 0.16 10.97
C ARG A 198 -38.80 -1.14 11.66
N GLY A 199 -37.55 -1.29 12.09
CA GLY A 199 -37.07 -2.48 12.78
C GLY A 199 -37.71 -2.75 14.15
N ARG A 200 -38.53 -1.83 14.68
CA ARG A 200 -39.35 -2.06 15.89
C ARG A 200 -40.69 -2.74 15.60
N LYS A 201 -41.05 -2.89 14.32
CA LYS A 201 -42.35 -3.40 13.83
C LYS A 201 -42.24 -4.78 13.18
N LEU A 202 -41.06 -5.39 13.19
CA LEU A 202 -40.75 -6.73 12.68
C LEU A 202 -40.34 -7.60 13.87
#